data_AF-A0A4V1R0Q0-F1
#
_entry.id   AF-A0A4V1R0Q0-F1
#
_cell.length_a   1.000
_cell.length_b   1.000
_cell.length_c   1.000
_cell.angle_alpha   90.00
_cell.angle_beta   90.00
_cell.angle_gamma   90.00
#
_symmetry.space_group_name_H-M   'P 1'
#
loop_
_entity.id
_entity.type
_entity.pdbx_description
1 polymer ?
#
loop_
_entity_poly.entity_id
_entity_poly.type
_entity_poly.pdbx_seq_one_letter_code
_entity_poly.pdbx_strand_id
1 'polypeptide(L)'
;MAAMLVRAYELAAGKPAGTGNVPAFKDEQQVSGWAQTVVQQAVFTRLMQGKGAGKFAPGSLTTREEAIQAIYNLLQLTNQE
;
A
#
# COMPACT_ATOMS: atom_id res chain seq x y z
N MET A 1 3.16 4.87 -5.95
CA MET A 1 4.01 4.02 -5.08
C MET A 1 3.35 2.68 -4.71
N ALA A 2 2.09 2.66 -4.24
CA ALA A 2 1.39 1.44 -3.82
C ALA A 2 1.52 0.25 -4.79
N ALA A 3 1.28 0.47 -6.09
CA ALA A 3 1.41 -0.57 -7.11
C ALA A 3 2.81 -1.21 -7.18
N MET A 4 3.86 -0.40 -7.04
CA MET A 4 5.24 -0.92 -7.04
C MET A 4 5.50 -1.79 -5.82
N LEU A 5 5.03 -1.38 -4.64
CA LEU A 5 5.22 -2.13 -3.39
C LEU A 5 4.45 -3.45 -3.38
N VAL A 6 3.19 -3.43 -3.82
CA VAL A 6 2.38 -4.65 -3.93
C VAL A 6 3.04 -5.62 -4.90
N ARG A 7 3.48 -5.14 -6.07
CA ARG A 7 4.15 -6.00 -7.04
C ARG A 7 5.46 -6.58 -6.51
N ALA A 8 6.26 -5.76 -5.80
CA ALA A 8 7.50 -6.21 -5.18
C ALA A 8 7.23 -7.27 -4.10
N TYR A 9 6.20 -7.06 -3.28
CA TYR A 9 5.76 -8.05 -2.29
C TYR A 9 5.36 -9.37 -2.95
N GLU A 10 4.55 -9.34 -4.02
CA GLU A 10 4.11 -10.56 -4.69
C GLU A 10 5.26 -11.33 -5.34
N LEU A 11 6.24 -10.62 -5.89
CA LEU A 11 7.45 -11.21 -6.45
C LEU A 11 8.32 -11.86 -5.36
N ALA A 12 8.47 -11.20 -4.21
CA ALA A 12 9.29 -11.71 -3.12
C ALA A 12 8.60 -12.84 -2.33
N ALA A 13 7.30 -12.74 -2.09
CA ALA A 13 6.52 -13.71 -1.32
C ALA A 13 6.01 -14.89 -2.16
N GLY A 14 6.11 -14.82 -3.49
CA GLY A 14 5.64 -15.86 -4.41
C GLY A 14 4.11 -16.08 -4.39
N LYS A 15 3.34 -15.12 -3.85
CA LYS A 15 1.88 -15.21 -3.69
C LYS A 15 1.22 -13.84 -3.84
N PRO A 16 -0.04 -13.76 -4.28
CA PRO A 16 -0.75 -12.49 -4.41
C PRO A 16 -0.89 -11.78 -3.07
N ALA A 17 -0.89 -10.45 -3.09
CA ALA A 17 -1.22 -9.67 -1.90
C ALA A 17 -2.70 -9.85 -1.55
N GLY A 18 -2.98 -10.14 -0.28
CA GLY A 18 -4.35 -10.30 0.19
C GLY A 18 -5.14 -8.99 0.13
N THR A 19 -6.45 -9.13 0.05
CA THR A 19 -7.42 -8.05 0.26
C THR A 19 -8.28 -8.39 1.49
N GLY A 20 -8.89 -7.38 2.09
CA GLY A 20 -9.76 -7.59 3.24
C GLY A 20 -10.33 -6.29 3.76
N ASN A 21 -10.83 -6.31 4.99
CA ASN A 21 -11.44 -5.13 5.60
C ASN A 21 -10.36 -4.08 5.92
N VAL A 22 -10.33 -3.01 5.14
CA VAL A 22 -9.44 -1.85 5.32
C VAL A 22 -10.25 -0.61 5.69
N PRO A 23 -9.66 0.36 6.41
CA PRO A 23 -10.34 1.62 6.70
C PRO A 23 -10.81 2.31 5.42
N ALA A 24 -12.04 2.82 5.44
CA ALA A 24 -12.54 3.64 4.34
C ALA A 24 -11.81 5.00 4.32
N PHE A 25 -11.33 5.40 3.14
CA PHE A 25 -10.67 6.68 2.95
C PHE A 25 -11.64 7.71 2.37
N LYS A 26 -11.60 8.94 2.90
CA LYS A 26 -12.48 10.04 2.45
C LYS A 26 -12.26 10.44 0.99
N ASP A 27 -11.10 10.13 0.43
CA ASP A 27 -10.68 10.44 -0.93
C ASP A 27 -10.56 9.18 -1.80
N GLU A 28 -11.25 8.09 -1.46
CA GLU A 28 -11.29 6.87 -2.27
C GLU A 28 -11.77 7.13 -3.70
N GLN A 29 -12.66 8.10 -3.90
CA GLN A 29 -13.11 8.53 -5.23
C GLN A 29 -12.00 9.13 -6.11
N GLN A 30 -10.87 9.54 -5.52
CA GLN A 30 -9.71 10.05 -6.25
C GLN A 30 -8.77 8.91 -6.69
N VAL A 31 -8.99 7.68 -6.20
CA VAL A 31 -8.23 6.51 -6.62
C VAL A 31 -8.73 6.08 -7.99
N SER A 32 -7.82 6.00 -8.97
CA SER A 32 -8.16 5.48 -10.29
C SER A 32 -8.72 4.05 -10.18
N GLY A 33 -9.70 3.69 -11.02
CA GLY A 33 -10.38 2.39 -10.92
C GLY A 33 -9.44 1.17 -10.91
N TRP A 34 -8.38 1.19 -11.72
CA TRP A 34 -7.36 0.13 -11.75
C TRP A 34 -6.57 0.00 -10.45
N ALA A 35 -6.45 1.09 -9.68
CA ALA A 35 -5.63 1.17 -8.49
C ALA A 35 -6.41 0.85 -7.21
N GLN A 36 -7.74 0.72 -7.26
CA GLN A 36 -8.56 0.47 -6.07
C GLN A 36 -8.13 -0.81 -5.35
N THR A 37 -8.07 -1.93 -6.07
CA THR A 37 -7.61 -3.21 -5.52
C THR A 37 -6.19 -3.12 -4.97
N VAL A 38 -5.30 -2.44 -5.69
CA VAL A 38 -3.90 -2.27 -5.31
C VAL A 38 -3.75 -1.46 -4.02
N VAL A 39 -4.53 -0.40 -3.87
CA VAL A 39 -4.56 0.40 -2.64
C VAL A 39 -5.07 -0.45 -1.47
N GLN A 40 -6.14 -1.21 -1.67
CA GLN A 40 -6.64 -2.13 -0.65
C GLN A 40 -5.58 -3.17 -0.26
N GLN A 41 -4.89 -3.78 -1.23
CA GLN A 41 -3.80 -4.72 -0.98
C GLN A 41 -2.66 -4.08 -0.18
N ALA A 42 -2.22 -2.88 -0.57
CA ALA A 42 -1.15 -2.16 0.10
C ALA A 42 -1.50 -1.83 1.57
N VAL A 43 -2.76 -1.49 1.84
CA VAL A 43 -3.23 -1.18 3.19
C VAL A 43 -3.46 -2.45 4.01
N PHE A 44 -4.06 -3.48 3.41
CA PHE A 44 -4.34 -4.76 4.07
C PHE A 44 -3.05 -5.45 4.51
N THR A 45 -2.04 -5.47 3.64
CA THR A 45 -0.71 -6.01 3.94
C THR A 45 0.13 -5.10 4.84
N ARG A 46 -0.36 -3.91 5.20
CA ARG A 46 0.35 -2.88 5.96
C ARG A 46 1.63 -2.35 5.28
N LEU A 47 1.79 -2.57 3.97
CA LEU A 47 2.86 -1.97 3.17
C LEU A 47 2.74 -0.44 3.18
N MET A 48 1.51 0.07 3.10
CA MET A 48 1.22 1.50 3.20
C MET A 48 0.08 1.74 4.18
N GLN A 49 0.05 2.95 4.74
CA GLN A 49 -1.04 3.43 5.57
C GLN A 49 -1.56 4.74 4.98
N GLY A 50 -2.82 5.06 5.28
CA GLY A 50 -3.37 6.36 4.92
C GLY A 50 -2.60 7.50 5.59
N LYS A 51 -2.70 8.68 5.00
CA LYS A 51 -2.25 9.94 5.60
C LYS A 51 -3.26 10.41 6.66
N GLY A 52 -2.87 11.44 7.40
CA GLY A 52 -3.73 12.09 8.37
C GLY A 52 -5.09 12.51 7.81
N ALA A 53 -6.05 12.74 8.72
CA ALA A 53 -7.44 13.13 8.41
C ALA A 53 -8.31 12.09 7.67
N GLY A 54 -7.86 10.82 7.61
CA GLY A 54 -8.61 9.71 7.03
C GLY A 54 -8.55 9.69 5.49
N LYS A 55 -7.40 10.03 4.92
CA LYS A 55 -7.17 10.11 3.48
C LYS A 55 -6.07 9.15 3.04
N PHE A 56 -6.13 8.64 1.83
CA PHE A 56 -5.04 7.90 1.20
C PHE A 56 -4.10 8.83 0.39
N ALA A 57 -4.65 9.89 -0.20
CA ALA A 57 -3.98 10.86 -1.05
C ALA A 57 -3.30 10.24 -2.30
N PRO A 58 -4.05 9.54 -3.18
CA PRO A 58 -3.50 8.74 -4.29
C PRO A 58 -2.70 9.55 -5.32
N GLY A 59 -3.03 10.82 -5.52
CA GLY A 59 -2.32 11.73 -6.44
C GLY A 59 -1.22 12.56 -5.78
N SER A 60 -0.99 12.40 -4.48
CA SER A 60 0.05 13.18 -3.77
C SER A 60 1.45 12.64 -4.05
N LEU A 61 2.44 13.53 -4.04
CA LEU A 61 3.83 13.12 -4.05
C LEU A 61 4.14 12.32 -2.77
N THR A 62 4.95 11.28 -2.94
CA THR A 62 5.47 10.49 -1.84
C THR A 62 6.69 11.20 -1.25
N THR A 63 6.74 11.39 0.06
CA THR A 63 7.94 11.94 0.74
C THR A 63 9.02 10.88 0.93
N ARG A 64 10.25 11.30 1.23
CA ARG A 64 11.36 10.36 1.46
C ARG A 64 11.09 9.47 2.67
N GLU A 65 10.48 10.02 3.72
CA GLU A 65 10.11 9.31 4.94
C GLU A 65 9.04 8.26 4.66
N GLU A 66 8.01 8.61 3.88
CA GLU A 66 6.96 7.69 3.45
C GLU A 66 7.53 6.53 2.62
N ALA A 67 8.46 6.83 1.71
CA ALA A 67 9.12 5.82 0.89
C ALA A 67 9.96 4.85 1.73
N ILE A 68 10.78 5.36 2.66
CA ILE A 68 11.61 4.53 3.54
C ILE A 68 10.74 3.64 4.42
N GLN A 69 9.68 4.18 5.02
CA GLN A 69 8.77 3.39 5.86
C GLN A 69 8.12 2.25 5.07
N ALA A 70 7.68 2.53 3.83
CA ALA A 70 7.02 1.52 3.02
C ALA A 70 7.98 0.40 2.55
N ILE A 71 9.22 0.76 2.20
CA ILE A 71 10.28 -0.20 1.88
C ILE A 71 10.65 -1.03 3.13
N TYR A 72 10.74 -0.39 4.30
CA TYR A 72 11.00 -1.09 5.55
C TYR A 72 9.91 -2.13 5.85
N ASN A 73 8.63 -1.76 5.71
CA ASN A 73 7.52 -2.70 5.90
C ASN A 73 7.59 -3.87 4.91
N LEU A 74 7.94 -3.60 3.65
CA LEU A 74 8.13 -4.64 2.64
C LEU A 74 9.19 -5.66 3.09
N LEU A 75 10.38 -5.17 3.47
CA LEU A 75 11.48 -6.03 3.92
C LEU A 75 11.11 -6.85 5.16
N GLN A 76 10.38 -6.25 6.10
CA GLN A 76 9.90 -6.94 7.30
C GLN A 76 8.90 -8.06 6.97
N LEU A 77 8.08 -7.91 5.93
CA LEU A 77 7.12 -8.94 5.51
C LEU A 77 7.76 -10.08 4.73
N THR A 78 8.83 -9.80 3.98
CA THR A 78 9.49 -10.79 3.11
C THR A 78 10.62 -11.53 3.80
N ASN A 79 11.22 -10.95 4.85
CA ASN A 79 12.35 -11.56 5.56
C ASN A 79 11.93 -12.39 6.79
N GLN A 80 10.64 -12.67 6.97
CA GLN A 80 10.20 -13.63 7.99
C GLN A 80 10.40 -15.04 7.44
N GLU A 81 11.59 -15.60 7.67
CA GLU A 81 11.81 -17.06 7.67
C GLU A 81 11.27 -17.68 8.97
#